data_AF-A0A8T4CYD3-F1
#
_entry.id   AF-A0A8T4CYD3-F1
#
_cell.length_a   1.000
_cell.length_b   1.000
_cell.length_c   1.000
_cell.angle_alpha   90.00
_cell.angle_beta   90.00
_cell.angle_gamma   90.00
#
_symmetry.space_group_name_H-M   'P 1'
#
loop_
_entity.id
_entity.type
_entity.pdbx_description
1 polymer ?
#
loop_
_entity_poly.entity_id
_entity_poly.type
_entity_poly.pdbx_seq_one_letter_code
_entity_poly.pdbx_strand_id
1 'polypeptide(L)'
;MKNILLVEPDFPVSKKSKNHSNFLPIGLLKLASYHRKQGNKAKLIRGLKKAHFTPDRILITSLFTYWSDYVRDAVQFYKQAYPSAKVEVGGIYASLMPKHCKYFTGCDKVVVGQLKMADKCKPAYDLVNVDYQIIHGMRGCIRQCSFCGIWRLEKNSFKTAEEIKKEICFNKLVFYDNNMLVNPHIEEILEMLATTTYNGKVLNCECQSGFDGRILAEKPHLAELLKKARFKDIRLAWDWGVKTYPVVEKWLTILDNAGFSRKSVFLFMIYNWDFKFEEMEEKRKKCYEWGVQIADCRFRPLNQLFDRYNGRIKQTNIDYFIHKYWTDYQVKRFRKNVRLQNICIRYNIPIENYRKELEGTRSSSKKLVEFGSMVS
;
A
#
# COMPACT_ATOMS: atom_id res chain seq x y z
N MET A 1 -19.56 -30.08 5.76
CA MET A 1 -18.30 -29.36 6.06
C MET A 1 -17.45 -29.35 4.80
N LYS A 2 -16.94 -28.20 4.34
CA LYS A 2 -16.07 -28.10 3.16
C LYS A 2 -14.62 -27.76 3.52
N ASN A 3 -13.70 -28.21 2.69
CA ASN A 3 -12.28 -27.90 2.70
C ASN A 3 -12.00 -26.74 1.73
N ILE A 4 -11.67 -25.56 2.27
CA ILE A 4 -11.39 -24.34 1.51
C ILE A 4 -9.88 -24.13 1.46
N LEU A 5 -9.34 -24.10 0.24
CA LEU A 5 -7.97 -23.68 0.00
C LEU A 5 -7.95 -22.22 -0.43
N LEU A 6 -7.19 -21.40 0.28
CA LEU A 6 -6.97 -19.99 -0.03
C LEU A 6 -5.58 -19.86 -0.64
N VAL A 7 -5.47 -19.18 -1.78
CA VAL A 7 -4.21 -19.11 -2.53
C VAL A 7 -3.82 -17.67 -2.79
N GLU A 8 -2.64 -17.31 -2.30
CA GLU A 8 -1.92 -16.12 -2.75
C GLU A 8 -0.89 -16.54 -3.82
N PRO A 9 -1.02 -16.09 -5.08
CA PRO A 9 -0.02 -16.36 -6.11
C PRO A 9 1.39 -15.86 -5.74
N ASP A 10 2.41 -16.41 -6.38
CA ASP A 10 3.83 -16.00 -6.22
C ASP A 10 4.11 -14.65 -6.90
N PHE A 11 3.45 -13.59 -6.45
CA PHE A 11 3.65 -12.25 -6.99
C PHE A 11 5.13 -11.81 -6.86
N PRO A 12 5.66 -11.02 -7.81
CA PRO A 12 7.07 -10.64 -7.87
C PRO A 12 7.41 -9.51 -6.87
N VAL A 13 7.16 -9.76 -5.60
CA VAL A 13 7.32 -8.81 -4.52
C VAL A 13 8.77 -8.81 -4.04
N SER A 14 9.37 -7.62 -3.91
CA SER A 14 10.76 -7.49 -3.49
C SER A 14 10.97 -7.95 -2.05
N LYS A 15 11.88 -8.92 -1.85
CA LYS A 15 12.33 -9.40 -0.53
C LYS A 15 12.90 -8.29 0.37
N LYS A 16 13.38 -7.18 -0.20
CA LYS A 16 14.03 -6.08 0.54
C LYS A 16 13.06 -5.03 1.09
N SER A 17 11.78 -5.09 0.73
CA SER A 17 10.83 -4.06 1.15
C SER A 17 10.39 -4.28 2.60
N LYS A 18 10.66 -3.33 3.49
CA LYS A 18 10.21 -3.37 4.90
C LYS A 18 8.68 -3.59 5.03
N ASN A 19 7.91 -3.09 4.07
CA ASN A 19 6.45 -3.18 4.07
C ASN A 19 5.90 -4.28 3.14
N HIS A 20 6.72 -4.81 2.21
CA HIS A 20 6.25 -5.82 1.25
C HIS A 20 6.89 -7.21 1.42
N SER A 21 7.95 -7.38 2.23
CA SER A 21 8.47 -8.72 2.55
C SER A 21 7.43 -9.58 3.27
N ASN A 22 6.49 -8.94 3.96
CA ASN A 22 5.34 -9.54 4.64
C ASN A 22 4.00 -9.02 4.09
N PHE A 23 3.88 -8.84 2.77
CA PHE A 23 2.55 -8.54 2.20
C PHE A 23 1.53 -9.59 2.68
N LEU A 24 0.44 -9.14 3.30
CA LEU A 24 -0.60 -10.02 3.86
C LEU A 24 -1.80 -10.06 2.93
N PRO A 25 -2.27 -11.25 2.52
CA PRO A 25 -3.46 -11.37 1.69
C PRO A 25 -4.73 -11.18 2.55
N ILE A 26 -4.97 -9.96 3.04
CA ILE A 26 -6.04 -9.67 4.03
C ILE A 26 -7.41 -10.14 3.56
N GLY A 27 -7.72 -10.02 2.28
CA GLY A 27 -8.97 -10.56 1.72
C GLY A 27 -9.12 -12.07 1.94
N LEU A 28 -8.05 -12.84 1.73
CA LEU A 28 -8.04 -14.28 2.01
C LEU A 28 -8.11 -14.59 3.50
N LEU A 29 -7.40 -13.83 4.34
CA LEU A 29 -7.44 -14.03 5.79
C LEU A 29 -8.83 -13.76 6.38
N LYS A 30 -9.54 -12.76 5.84
CA LYS A 30 -10.94 -12.51 6.19
C LYS A 30 -11.88 -13.60 5.68
N LEU A 31 -11.64 -14.13 4.47
CA LEU A 31 -12.37 -15.28 3.93
C LEU A 31 -12.16 -16.55 4.75
N ALA A 32 -10.95 -16.76 5.30
CA ALA A 32 -10.67 -17.87 6.20
C ALA A 32 -11.59 -17.82 7.42
N SER A 33 -11.64 -16.68 8.11
CA SER A 33 -12.50 -16.45 9.27
C SER A 33 -13.99 -16.61 8.91
N TYR A 34 -14.41 -16.07 7.77
CA TYR A 34 -15.79 -16.21 7.29
C TYR A 34 -16.18 -17.67 7.06
N HIS A 35 -15.34 -18.44 6.37
CA HIS A 35 -15.60 -19.86 6.13
C HIS A 35 -15.57 -20.72 7.39
N ARG A 36 -14.67 -20.41 8.33
CA ARG A 36 -14.62 -21.07 9.65
C ARG A 36 -15.90 -20.86 10.46
N LYS A 37 -16.47 -19.64 10.44
CA LYS A 37 -17.78 -19.34 11.07
C LYS A 37 -18.94 -20.17 10.50
N GLN A 38 -18.79 -20.69 9.28
CA GLN A 38 -19.76 -21.58 8.64
C GLN A 38 -19.48 -23.07 8.86
N GLY A 39 -18.53 -23.41 9.75
CA GLY A 39 -18.11 -24.79 10.01
C GLY A 39 -17.23 -25.40 8.91
N ASN A 40 -16.63 -24.60 8.03
CA ASN A 40 -15.69 -25.08 7.01
C ASN A 40 -14.23 -25.01 7.50
N LYS A 41 -13.37 -25.88 6.95
CA LYS A 41 -11.92 -25.81 7.17
C LYS A 41 -11.31 -24.85 6.15
N ALA A 42 -10.41 -23.97 6.59
CA ALA A 42 -9.74 -23.02 5.70
C ALA A 42 -8.22 -23.04 5.95
N LYS A 43 -7.43 -23.22 4.89
CA LYS A 43 -5.96 -23.14 4.92
C LYS A 43 -5.46 -22.18 3.84
N LEU A 44 -4.40 -21.43 4.17
CA LEU A 44 -3.70 -20.55 3.25
C LEU A 44 -2.48 -21.26 2.67
N ILE A 45 -2.32 -21.20 1.35
CA ILE A 45 -1.07 -21.52 0.65
C ILE A 45 -0.61 -20.28 -0.09
N ARG A 46 0.69 -20.02 0.00
CA ARG A 46 1.39 -18.98 -0.77
C ARG A 46 2.21 -19.67 -1.85
N GLY A 47 1.98 -19.24 -3.08
CA GLY A 47 2.61 -19.76 -4.27
C GLY A 47 2.00 -21.05 -4.82
N LEU A 48 2.75 -21.68 -5.73
CA LEU A 48 2.33 -22.89 -6.43
C LEU A 48 2.71 -24.15 -5.65
N LYS A 49 1.88 -24.53 -4.67
CA LYS A 49 2.12 -25.73 -3.83
C LYS A 49 0.85 -26.55 -3.65
N LYS A 50 1.00 -27.88 -3.70
CA LYS A 50 -0.10 -28.81 -3.37
C LYS A 50 -0.41 -28.71 -1.87
N ALA A 51 -1.70 -28.68 -1.55
CA ALA A 51 -2.20 -28.84 -0.19
C ALA A 51 -2.12 -30.30 0.27
N HIS A 52 -1.89 -30.48 1.58
CA HIS A 52 -1.94 -31.78 2.26
C HIS A 52 -3.37 -32.27 2.55
N PHE A 53 -4.35 -31.83 1.76
CA PHE A 53 -5.75 -32.23 1.83
C PHE A 53 -6.40 -31.99 0.45
N THR A 54 -7.54 -32.64 0.19
CA THR A 54 -8.32 -32.40 -1.03
C THR A 54 -9.30 -31.24 -0.81
N PRO A 55 -9.14 -30.11 -1.51
CA PRO A 55 -10.05 -28.97 -1.39
C PRO A 55 -11.33 -29.19 -2.19
N ASP A 56 -12.46 -28.70 -1.66
CA ASP A 56 -13.73 -28.60 -2.42
C ASP A 56 -13.77 -27.30 -3.23
N ARG A 57 -13.14 -26.24 -2.69
CA ARG A 57 -13.07 -24.91 -3.30
C ARG A 57 -11.68 -24.33 -3.13
N ILE A 58 -11.20 -23.66 -4.17
CA ILE A 58 -9.91 -22.97 -4.22
C ILE A 58 -10.18 -21.50 -4.52
N LEU A 59 -9.87 -20.61 -3.57
CA LEU A 59 -10.09 -19.18 -3.69
C LEU A 59 -8.75 -18.48 -3.90
N ILE A 60 -8.53 -17.96 -5.10
CA ILE A 60 -7.28 -17.33 -5.52
C ILE A 60 -7.47 -15.80 -5.50
N THR A 61 -6.58 -15.09 -4.81
CA THR A 61 -6.59 -13.62 -4.83
C THR A 61 -5.81 -13.08 -6.03
N SER A 62 -6.26 -11.95 -6.56
CA SER A 62 -5.58 -11.17 -7.58
C SER A 62 -5.33 -9.75 -7.07
N LEU A 63 -4.17 -9.20 -7.42
CA LEU A 63 -3.79 -7.84 -7.06
C LEU A 63 -3.85 -6.97 -8.32
N PHE A 64 -2.71 -6.58 -8.87
CA PHE A 64 -2.67 -5.71 -10.02
C PHE A 64 -2.94 -6.45 -11.33
N THR A 65 -3.50 -5.74 -12.31
CA THR A 65 -3.79 -6.25 -13.66
C THR A 65 -2.52 -6.69 -14.39
N TYR A 66 -1.41 -6.00 -14.15
CA TYR A 66 -0.11 -6.35 -14.71
C TYR A 66 0.56 -7.58 -14.08
N TRP A 67 -0.07 -8.19 -13.07
CA TRP A 67 0.31 -9.48 -12.50
C TRP A 67 -0.69 -10.59 -12.87
N SER A 68 -1.48 -10.38 -13.92
CA SER A 68 -2.48 -11.36 -14.38
C SER A 68 -1.89 -12.73 -14.74
N ASP A 69 -0.66 -12.78 -15.27
CA ASP A 69 0.05 -14.04 -15.56
C ASP A 69 0.20 -14.92 -14.30
N TYR A 70 0.62 -14.35 -13.17
CA TYR A 70 0.76 -15.09 -11.91
C TYR A 70 -0.57 -15.69 -11.43
N VAL A 71 -1.68 -15.00 -11.72
CA VAL A 71 -3.03 -15.49 -11.38
C VAL A 71 -3.43 -16.64 -12.33
N ARG A 72 -3.15 -16.51 -13.63
CA ARG A 72 -3.38 -17.59 -14.61
C ARG A 72 -2.61 -18.84 -14.23
N ASP A 73 -1.31 -18.70 -13.95
CA ASP A 73 -0.44 -19.83 -13.63
C ASP A 73 -0.91 -20.54 -12.36
N ALA A 74 -1.37 -19.80 -11.35
CA ALA A 74 -2.00 -20.37 -10.17
C ALA A 74 -3.29 -21.13 -10.49
N VAL A 75 -4.19 -20.56 -11.29
CA VAL A 75 -5.44 -21.25 -11.69
C VAL A 75 -5.12 -22.55 -12.43
N GLN A 76 -4.21 -22.52 -13.41
CA GLN A 76 -3.85 -23.70 -14.19
C GLN A 76 -3.25 -24.80 -13.31
N PHE A 77 -2.29 -24.44 -12.45
CA PHE A 77 -1.69 -25.37 -11.49
C PHE A 77 -2.74 -26.04 -10.61
N TYR A 78 -3.65 -25.26 -10.02
CA TYR A 78 -4.64 -25.79 -9.09
C TYR A 78 -5.76 -26.58 -9.77
N LYS A 79 -6.15 -26.25 -11.01
CA LYS A 79 -7.08 -27.07 -11.80
C LYS A 79 -6.48 -28.43 -12.17
N GLN A 80 -5.18 -28.48 -12.48
CA GLN A 80 -4.48 -29.74 -12.73
C GLN A 80 -4.30 -30.57 -11.45
N ALA A 81 -3.94 -29.92 -10.34
CA ALA A 81 -3.72 -30.60 -9.07
C ALA A 81 -5.01 -31.10 -8.40
N TYR A 82 -6.14 -30.40 -8.61
CA TYR A 82 -7.43 -30.71 -8.01
C TYR A 82 -8.60 -30.56 -9.00
N PRO A 83 -8.76 -31.49 -9.97
CA PRO A 83 -9.74 -31.34 -11.06
C PRO A 83 -11.20 -31.23 -10.60
N SER A 84 -11.55 -31.82 -9.46
CA SER A 84 -12.90 -31.77 -8.89
C SER A 84 -13.19 -30.50 -8.08
N ALA A 85 -12.15 -29.72 -7.74
CA ALA A 85 -12.31 -28.53 -6.90
C ALA A 85 -12.76 -27.33 -7.73
N LYS A 86 -13.69 -26.54 -7.21
CA LYS A 86 -14.11 -25.29 -7.87
C LYS A 86 -13.08 -24.18 -7.63
N VAL A 87 -12.47 -23.66 -8.70
CA VAL A 87 -11.47 -22.60 -8.66
C VAL A 87 -12.11 -21.25 -8.92
N GLU A 88 -12.01 -20.35 -7.95
CA GLU A 88 -12.59 -19.01 -7.98
C GLU A 88 -11.50 -17.94 -7.83
N VAL A 89 -11.58 -16.88 -8.64
CA VAL A 89 -10.60 -15.78 -8.60
C VAL A 89 -11.30 -14.50 -8.18
N GLY A 90 -10.79 -13.84 -7.14
CA GLY A 90 -11.25 -12.53 -6.66
C GLY A 90 -10.11 -11.53 -6.55
N GLY A 91 -10.41 -10.32 -6.05
CA GLY A 91 -9.41 -9.27 -5.85
C GLY A 91 -9.42 -8.17 -6.91
N ILE A 92 -8.41 -7.31 -6.92
CA ILE A 92 -8.44 -6.03 -7.65
C ILE A 92 -8.47 -6.23 -9.17
N TYR A 93 -7.57 -7.05 -9.73
CA TYR A 93 -7.57 -7.37 -11.16
C TYR A 93 -8.87 -8.05 -11.61
N ALA A 94 -9.31 -9.07 -10.87
CA ALA A 94 -10.57 -9.76 -11.11
C ALA A 94 -11.77 -8.80 -11.15
N SER A 95 -11.74 -7.76 -10.30
CA SER A 95 -12.81 -6.77 -10.23
C SER A 95 -12.72 -5.70 -11.31
N LEU A 96 -11.51 -5.28 -11.71
CA LEU A 96 -11.30 -4.30 -12.79
C LEU A 96 -11.59 -4.87 -14.17
N MET A 97 -11.25 -6.15 -14.39
CA MET A 97 -11.32 -6.77 -15.71
C MET A 97 -11.96 -8.17 -15.64
N PRO A 98 -13.22 -8.32 -15.20
CA PRO A 98 -13.81 -9.62 -14.90
C PRO A 98 -13.91 -10.55 -16.11
N LYS A 99 -14.30 -10.01 -17.28
CA LYS A 99 -14.37 -10.80 -18.53
C LYS A 99 -13.01 -11.33 -18.93
N HIS A 100 -12.00 -10.46 -18.92
CA HIS A 100 -10.62 -10.85 -19.22
C HIS A 100 -10.10 -11.87 -18.20
N CYS A 101 -10.31 -11.65 -16.90
CA CYS A 101 -9.92 -12.60 -15.85
C CYS A 101 -10.52 -13.99 -16.07
N LYS A 102 -11.82 -14.08 -16.39
CA LYS A 102 -12.51 -15.35 -16.62
C LYS A 102 -11.90 -16.10 -17.82
N TYR A 103 -11.75 -15.41 -18.95
CA TYR A 103 -11.24 -16.01 -20.18
C TYR A 103 -9.76 -16.38 -20.07
N PHE A 104 -8.93 -15.44 -19.61
CA PHE A 104 -7.47 -15.58 -19.59
C PHE A 104 -6.98 -16.64 -18.60
N THR A 105 -7.62 -16.73 -17.43
CA THR A 105 -7.22 -17.69 -16.39
C THR A 105 -7.89 -19.05 -16.53
N GLY A 106 -9.08 -19.10 -17.15
CA GLY A 106 -9.89 -20.33 -17.22
C GLY A 106 -10.48 -20.77 -15.87
N CYS A 107 -10.56 -19.86 -14.88
CA CYS A 107 -11.17 -20.15 -13.58
C CYS A 107 -12.67 -20.45 -13.72
N ASP A 108 -13.26 -21.12 -12.74
CA ASP A 108 -14.67 -21.51 -12.78
C ASP A 108 -15.59 -20.36 -12.41
N LYS A 109 -15.14 -19.42 -11.58
CA LYS A 109 -15.88 -18.20 -11.23
C LYS A 109 -14.96 -17.02 -10.98
N VAL A 110 -15.37 -15.84 -11.45
CA VAL A 110 -14.78 -14.56 -11.04
C VAL A 110 -15.65 -13.92 -9.98
N VAL A 111 -15.04 -13.46 -8.88
CA VAL A 111 -15.70 -12.73 -7.80
C VAL A 111 -15.31 -11.26 -7.91
N VAL A 112 -16.31 -10.42 -8.19
CA VAL A 112 -16.14 -8.98 -8.41
C VAL A 112 -16.49 -8.20 -7.14
N GLY A 113 -15.61 -7.26 -6.78
CA GLY A 113 -15.81 -6.34 -5.67
C GLY A 113 -15.60 -6.98 -4.30
N GLN A 114 -15.99 -6.24 -3.27
CA GLN A 114 -15.82 -6.65 -1.88
C GLN A 114 -16.92 -7.60 -1.43
N LEU A 115 -16.51 -8.69 -0.77
CA LEU A 115 -17.44 -9.58 -0.07
C LEU A 115 -17.76 -9.03 1.33
N LYS A 116 -18.85 -8.27 1.44
CA LYS A 116 -19.25 -7.56 2.67
C LYS A 116 -19.25 -8.44 3.94
N MET A 117 -19.72 -9.68 3.84
CA MET A 117 -19.78 -10.60 4.99
C MET A 117 -18.40 -11.04 5.46
N ALA A 118 -17.46 -11.23 4.53
CA ALA A 118 -16.07 -11.49 4.88
C ALA A 118 -15.39 -10.23 5.40
N ASP A 119 -15.68 -9.04 4.86
CA ASP A 119 -15.02 -7.80 5.28
C ASP A 119 -15.27 -7.43 6.75
N LYS A 120 -16.43 -7.85 7.31
CA LYS A 120 -16.77 -7.75 8.74
C LYS A 120 -16.03 -8.76 9.65
N CYS A 121 -15.30 -9.72 9.08
CA CYS A 121 -14.55 -10.68 9.87
C CYS A 121 -13.16 -10.15 10.20
N LYS A 122 -12.73 -10.41 11.44
CA LYS A 122 -11.32 -10.27 11.84
C LYS A 122 -10.44 -11.18 10.95
N PRO A 123 -9.34 -10.68 10.37
CA PRO A 123 -8.42 -11.54 9.61
C PRO A 123 -7.89 -12.70 10.45
N ALA A 124 -7.81 -13.90 9.86
CA ALA A 124 -7.21 -15.08 10.47
C ALA A 124 -5.68 -14.96 10.57
N TYR A 125 -5.21 -14.16 11.53
CA TYR A 125 -3.77 -13.95 11.76
C TYR A 125 -3.03 -15.22 12.18
N ASP A 126 -3.72 -16.27 12.64
CA ASP A 126 -3.14 -17.60 12.88
C ASP A 126 -2.57 -18.27 11.62
N LEU A 127 -2.96 -17.81 10.43
CA LEU A 127 -2.45 -18.34 9.16
C LEU A 127 -1.16 -17.66 8.67
N VAL A 128 -0.66 -16.67 9.41
CA VAL A 128 0.54 -15.88 9.05
C VAL A 128 1.40 -15.60 10.27
N ASN A 129 2.71 -15.52 10.10
CA ASN A 129 3.63 -15.21 11.19
C ASN A 129 4.04 -13.73 11.13
N VAL A 130 3.33 -12.87 11.87
CA VAL A 130 3.57 -11.42 11.93
C VAL A 130 3.37 -10.85 13.32
N ASP A 131 3.98 -9.70 13.58
CA ASP A 131 3.92 -8.93 14.84
C ASP A 131 3.10 -7.64 14.72
N TYR A 132 2.34 -7.49 13.63
CA TYR A 132 1.50 -6.33 13.34
C TYR A 132 0.16 -6.73 12.74
N GLN A 133 -0.80 -5.82 12.84
CA GLN A 133 -2.14 -5.97 12.31
C GLN A 133 -2.39 -4.95 11.21
N ILE A 134 -2.88 -5.41 10.06
CA ILE A 134 -3.54 -4.54 9.09
C ILE A 134 -4.99 -4.36 9.52
N ILE A 135 -5.41 -3.11 9.60
CA ILE A 135 -6.77 -2.72 10.01
C ILE A 135 -7.33 -1.70 9.03
N HIS A 136 -8.66 -1.56 9.03
CA HIS A 136 -9.37 -0.60 8.21
C HIS A 136 -10.40 0.10 9.07
N GLY A 137 -10.30 1.43 9.15
CA GLY A 137 -11.38 2.28 9.63
C GLY A 137 -12.40 2.57 8.53
N MET A 138 -12.05 2.42 7.25
CA MET A 138 -12.98 2.61 6.14
C MET A 138 -12.59 1.89 4.84
N ARG A 139 -13.54 1.84 3.90
CA ARG A 139 -13.36 1.44 2.49
C ARG A 139 -13.81 2.55 1.56
N GLY A 140 -13.36 2.50 0.30
CA GLY A 140 -13.70 3.50 -0.70
C GLY A 140 -12.93 4.82 -0.53
N CYS A 141 -13.21 5.78 -1.41
CA CYS A 141 -12.69 7.13 -1.34
C CYS A 141 -13.69 8.07 -2.03
N ILE A 142 -13.89 9.26 -1.47
CA ILE A 142 -14.76 10.30 -2.06
C ILE A 142 -14.14 10.99 -3.29
N ARG A 143 -12.86 10.75 -3.57
CA ARG A 143 -12.14 11.36 -4.68
C ARG A 143 -12.20 10.44 -5.90
N GLN A 144 -12.42 11.03 -7.08
CA GLN A 144 -12.52 10.32 -8.35
C GLN A 144 -11.29 10.52 -9.23
N CYS A 145 -10.09 10.35 -8.66
CA CYS A 145 -8.85 10.55 -9.39
C CYS A 145 -8.80 9.62 -10.63
N SER A 146 -8.45 10.18 -11.80
CA SER A 146 -8.48 9.48 -13.10
C SER A 146 -7.54 8.29 -13.15
N PHE A 147 -6.43 8.34 -12.42
CA PHE A 147 -5.44 7.27 -12.29
C PHE A 147 -5.81 6.18 -11.27
N CYS A 148 -6.86 6.37 -10.47
CA CYS A 148 -7.20 5.49 -9.35
C CYS A 148 -8.37 4.54 -9.67
N GLY A 149 -8.22 3.27 -9.32
CA GLY A 149 -9.29 2.27 -9.47
C GLY A 149 -10.25 2.19 -8.29
N ILE A 150 -9.86 2.67 -7.09
CA ILE A 150 -10.60 2.43 -5.85
C ILE A 150 -12.04 2.94 -5.91
N TRP A 151 -12.27 4.17 -6.35
CA TRP A 151 -13.63 4.74 -6.41
C TRP A 151 -14.56 4.02 -7.40
N ARG A 152 -14.01 3.23 -8.32
CA ARG A 152 -14.77 2.36 -9.25
C ARG A 152 -15.11 1.01 -8.63
N LEU A 153 -14.26 0.52 -7.72
CA LEU A 153 -14.31 -0.83 -7.17
C LEU A 153 -14.97 -0.91 -5.80
N GLU A 154 -14.78 0.13 -4.98
CA GLU A 154 -15.16 0.15 -3.58
C GLU A 154 -16.18 1.27 -3.32
N LYS A 155 -17.24 0.92 -2.60
CA LYS A 155 -18.16 1.90 -2.04
C LYS A 155 -17.62 2.40 -0.70
N ASN A 156 -17.99 3.62 -0.33
CA ASN A 156 -17.67 4.15 0.98
C ASN A 156 -18.36 3.31 2.06
N SER A 157 -17.58 2.84 3.02
CA SER A 157 -18.10 2.22 4.24
C SER A 157 -17.19 2.61 5.40
N PHE A 158 -17.78 2.96 6.52
CA PHE A 158 -17.08 3.50 7.67
C PHE A 158 -17.30 2.59 8.87
N LYS A 159 -16.26 2.44 9.68
CA LYS A 159 -16.36 1.80 11.00
C LYS A 159 -16.33 2.86 12.08
N THR A 160 -17.01 2.59 13.18
CA THR A 160 -16.91 3.40 14.41
C THR A 160 -15.62 3.07 15.18
N ALA A 161 -15.28 3.90 16.17
CA ALA A 161 -14.19 3.61 17.09
C ALA A 161 -14.39 2.28 17.84
N GLU A 162 -15.63 1.94 18.22
CA GLU A 162 -15.95 0.71 18.93
C GLU A 162 -15.70 -0.54 18.07
N GLU A 163 -16.13 -0.51 16.80
CA GLU A 163 -15.90 -1.61 15.86
C GLU A 163 -14.41 -1.84 15.62
N ILE A 164 -13.63 -0.77 15.43
CA ILE A 164 -12.17 -0.86 15.28
C ILE A 164 -11.54 -1.44 16.55
N LYS A 165 -11.94 -0.93 17.73
CA LYS A 165 -11.39 -1.38 19.02
C LYS A 165 -11.58 -2.88 19.24
N LYS A 166 -12.74 -3.44 18.87
CA LYS A 166 -13.03 -4.88 18.95
C LYS A 166 -12.13 -5.74 18.05
N GLU A 167 -11.58 -5.17 16.98
CA GLU A 167 -10.70 -5.90 16.05
C GLU A 167 -9.23 -5.94 16.50
N ILE A 168 -8.81 -5.04 17.39
CA ILE A 168 -7.40 -4.88 17.79
C ILE A 168 -6.90 -6.14 18.50
N CYS A 169 -5.77 -6.65 18.01
CA CYS A 169 -5.07 -7.80 18.58
C CYS A 169 -3.55 -7.74 18.47
N PHE A 170 -3.02 -6.60 18.01
CA PHE A 170 -1.60 -6.29 18.02
C PHE A 170 -1.41 -4.83 18.42
N ASN A 171 -0.27 -4.53 19.04
CA ASN A 171 0.10 -3.15 19.37
C ASN A 171 0.51 -2.33 18.14
N LYS A 172 1.02 -2.98 17.08
CA LYS A 172 1.41 -2.31 15.84
C LYS A 172 0.28 -2.41 14.82
N LEU A 173 -0.34 -1.27 14.52
CA LEU A 173 -1.46 -1.15 13.59
C LEU A 173 -1.01 -0.47 12.31
N VAL A 174 -1.36 -1.06 11.17
CA VAL A 174 -1.14 -0.47 9.85
C VAL A 174 -2.49 -0.31 9.16
N PHE A 175 -2.94 0.94 9.04
CA PHE A 175 -4.19 1.30 8.38
C PHE A 175 -4.00 1.21 6.86
N TYR A 176 -4.83 0.41 6.21
CA TYR A 176 -4.89 0.25 4.75
C TYR A 176 -6.13 0.96 4.17
N ASP A 177 -6.64 1.96 4.89
CA ASP A 177 -7.76 2.79 4.43
C ASP A 177 -7.35 3.57 3.19
N ASN A 178 -8.24 3.71 2.21
CA ASN A 178 -7.88 4.47 1.00
C ASN A 178 -7.84 5.98 1.25
N ASN A 179 -8.59 6.48 2.25
CA ASN A 179 -8.60 7.89 2.64
C ASN A 179 -9.13 8.09 4.08
N MET A 180 -8.36 7.64 5.08
CA MET A 180 -8.81 7.51 6.48
C MET A 180 -9.52 8.75 7.07
N LEU A 181 -9.07 9.97 6.74
CA LEU A 181 -9.64 11.21 7.29
C LEU A 181 -11.07 11.50 6.82
N VAL A 182 -11.57 10.79 5.80
CA VAL A 182 -12.96 10.91 5.33
C VAL A 182 -13.94 10.25 6.29
N ASN A 183 -13.48 9.33 7.16
CA ASN A 183 -14.38 8.66 8.08
C ASN A 183 -15.07 9.69 9.00
N PRO A 184 -16.42 9.74 9.06
CA PRO A 184 -17.14 10.69 9.90
C PRO A 184 -16.82 10.53 11.40
N HIS A 185 -16.39 9.35 11.83
CA HIS A 185 -15.98 9.04 13.20
C HIS A 185 -14.47 9.24 13.44
N ILE A 186 -13.74 9.93 12.54
CA ILE A 186 -12.27 9.99 12.61
C ILE A 186 -11.76 10.55 13.94
N GLU A 187 -12.44 11.53 14.53
CA GLU A 187 -12.03 12.12 15.82
C GLU A 187 -12.12 11.09 16.95
N GLU A 188 -13.28 10.44 17.11
CA GLU A 188 -13.49 9.35 18.06
C GLU A 188 -12.49 8.20 17.88
N ILE A 189 -12.18 7.86 16.62
CA ILE A 189 -11.22 6.81 16.28
C ILE A 189 -9.81 7.21 16.77
N LEU A 190 -9.36 8.43 16.48
CA LEU A 190 -8.03 8.88 16.87
C LEU A 190 -7.90 9.01 18.40
N GLU A 191 -8.94 9.49 19.08
CA GLU A 191 -9.00 9.55 20.55
C GLU A 191 -8.97 8.16 21.18
N MET A 192 -9.75 7.21 20.64
CA MET A 192 -9.73 5.83 21.07
C MET A 192 -8.34 5.20 20.87
N LEU A 193 -7.69 5.43 19.72
CA LEU A 193 -6.34 4.92 19.46
C LEU A 193 -5.30 5.54 20.41
N ALA A 194 -5.46 6.81 20.78
CA ALA A 194 -4.58 7.52 21.69
C ALA A 194 -4.63 6.95 23.12
N THR A 195 -5.80 6.47 23.57
CA THR A 195 -6.03 5.97 24.94
C THR A 195 -5.98 4.45 25.07
N THR A 196 -6.16 3.71 23.98
CA THR A 196 -6.20 2.24 24.03
C THR A 196 -4.80 1.64 24.24
N THR A 197 -4.76 0.60 25.08
CA THR A 197 -3.63 -0.30 25.24
C THR A 197 -4.03 -1.72 24.87
N TYR A 198 -3.04 -2.52 24.47
CA TYR A 198 -3.19 -3.96 24.22
C TYR A 198 -1.99 -4.67 24.84
N ASN A 199 -2.22 -5.76 25.58
CA ASN A 199 -1.17 -6.48 26.34
C ASN A 199 -0.29 -5.53 27.20
N GLY A 200 -0.91 -4.57 27.89
CA GLY A 200 -0.22 -3.61 28.76
C GLY A 200 0.64 -2.56 28.04
N LYS A 201 0.61 -2.50 26.70
CA LYS A 201 1.40 -1.56 25.89
C LYS A 201 0.50 -0.67 25.05
N VAL A 202 0.96 0.54 24.76
CA VAL A 202 0.26 1.48 23.86
C VAL A 202 0.23 0.96 22.41
N LEU A 203 -0.70 1.48 21.63
CA LEU A 203 -0.74 1.25 20.19
C LEU A 203 0.25 2.15 19.44
N ASN A 204 0.83 1.65 18.36
CA ASN A 204 1.61 2.41 17.39
C ASN A 204 0.94 2.29 16.03
N CYS A 205 0.71 3.42 15.37
CA CYS A 205 -0.07 3.48 14.14
C CYS A 205 0.78 3.91 12.95
N GLU A 206 0.52 3.31 11.79
CA GLU A 206 0.99 3.79 10.48
C GLU A 206 -0.22 3.79 9.54
N CYS A 207 -0.29 4.75 8.61
CA CYS A 207 -1.21 4.68 7.48
C CYS A 207 -0.41 4.33 6.22
N GLN A 208 -0.76 3.22 5.57
CA GLN A 208 -0.08 2.81 4.35
C GLN A 208 -0.37 3.77 3.20
N SER A 209 -1.63 4.19 3.08
CA SER A 209 -2.11 5.19 2.12
C SER A 209 -1.78 6.62 2.55
N GLY A 210 -1.92 7.56 1.61
CA GLY A 210 -1.83 8.99 1.92
C GLY A 210 -3.10 9.50 2.59
N PHE A 211 -2.95 10.31 3.63
CA PHE A 211 -4.02 11.16 4.13
C PHE A 211 -4.33 12.27 3.11
N ASP A 212 -5.60 12.68 3.06
CA ASP A 212 -6.03 13.79 2.23
C ASP A 212 -5.73 15.12 2.93
N GLY A 213 -4.67 15.80 2.49
CA GLY A 213 -4.25 17.07 3.08
C GLY A 213 -5.30 18.17 2.99
N ARG A 214 -6.24 18.10 2.03
CA ARG A 214 -7.35 19.06 1.94
C ARG A 214 -8.26 18.97 3.16
N ILE A 215 -8.55 17.75 3.63
CA ILE A 215 -9.33 17.53 4.84
C ILE A 215 -8.56 18.01 6.06
N LEU A 216 -7.23 17.79 6.09
CA LEU A 216 -6.38 18.32 7.15
C LEU A 216 -6.39 19.86 7.20
N ALA A 217 -6.44 20.53 6.04
CA ALA A 217 -6.55 21.98 5.96
C ALA A 217 -7.90 22.53 6.43
N GLU A 218 -8.98 21.76 6.24
CA GLU A 218 -10.32 22.07 6.74
C GLU A 218 -10.46 21.80 8.24
N LYS A 219 -9.76 20.77 8.75
CA LYS A 219 -9.79 20.33 10.15
C LYS A 219 -8.38 20.19 10.74
N PRO A 220 -7.67 21.30 11.04
CA PRO A 220 -6.28 21.24 11.48
C PRO A 220 -6.03 20.47 12.77
N HIS A 221 -6.99 20.44 13.71
CA HIS A 221 -6.88 19.71 14.98
C HIS A 221 -6.69 18.19 14.80
N LEU A 222 -7.06 17.64 13.63
CA LEU A 222 -6.79 16.23 13.31
C LEU A 222 -5.29 15.91 13.32
N ALA A 223 -4.40 16.87 13.05
CA ALA A 223 -2.95 16.66 13.15
C ALA A 223 -2.53 16.36 14.58
N GLU A 224 -3.06 17.08 15.56
CA GLU A 224 -2.79 16.84 16.99
C GLU A 224 -3.34 15.48 17.42
N LEU A 225 -4.55 15.12 16.96
CA LEU A 225 -5.13 13.81 17.23
C LEU A 225 -4.31 12.67 16.61
N LEU A 226 -3.81 12.83 15.37
CA LEU A 226 -2.89 11.88 14.74
C LEU A 226 -1.61 11.70 15.56
N LYS A 227 -1.05 12.81 16.08
CA LYS A 227 0.14 12.79 16.94
C LYS A 227 -0.14 12.04 18.26
N LYS A 228 -1.25 12.35 18.93
CA LYS A 228 -1.70 11.69 20.18
C LYS A 228 -1.96 10.20 19.97
N ALA A 229 -2.54 9.83 18.83
CA ALA A 229 -2.76 8.45 18.39
C ALA A 229 -1.46 7.74 17.92
N ARG A 230 -0.31 8.41 18.02
CA ARG A 230 1.04 7.87 17.73
C ARG A 230 1.16 7.36 16.29
N PHE A 231 0.56 8.08 15.34
CA PHE A 231 0.84 7.85 13.93
C PHE A 231 2.28 8.23 13.60
N LYS A 232 2.96 7.37 12.84
CA LYS A 232 4.31 7.58 12.33
C LYS A 232 4.30 7.64 10.81
N ASP A 233 5.37 8.21 10.25
CA ASP A 233 5.60 8.27 8.81
C ASP A 233 4.40 8.84 8.04
N ILE A 234 3.93 10.03 8.45
CA ILE A 234 2.74 10.68 7.90
C ILE A 234 2.89 10.85 6.40
N ARG A 235 1.93 10.31 5.64
CA ARG A 235 1.88 10.41 4.19
C ARG A 235 0.76 11.35 3.78
N LEU A 236 1.04 12.35 2.95
CA LEU A 236 0.03 13.23 2.35
C LEU A 236 0.05 13.10 0.83
N ALA A 237 -1.11 13.05 0.19
CA ALA A 237 -1.21 12.93 -1.27
C ALA A 237 -1.04 14.29 -1.98
N TRP A 238 0.06 14.45 -2.73
CA TRP A 238 0.30 15.59 -3.62
C TRP A 238 0.48 15.10 -5.07
N ASP A 239 -0.61 14.60 -5.65
CA ASP A 239 -0.60 14.00 -7.00
C ASP A 239 -0.85 15.01 -8.13
N TRP A 240 -1.19 16.27 -7.81
CA TRP A 240 -1.55 17.31 -8.78
C TRP A 240 -0.37 18.23 -9.12
N GLY A 241 -0.60 19.21 -10.00
CA GLY A 241 0.46 20.04 -10.57
C GLY A 241 1.22 20.88 -9.55
N VAL A 242 2.45 21.25 -9.88
CA VAL A 242 3.39 21.95 -8.97
C VAL A 242 2.84 23.27 -8.43
N LYS A 243 2.00 23.97 -9.20
CA LYS A 243 1.36 25.24 -8.82
C LYS A 243 0.48 25.14 -7.56
N THR A 244 0.12 23.92 -7.14
CA THR A 244 -0.64 23.69 -5.90
C THR A 244 0.24 23.68 -4.64
N TYR A 245 1.55 23.93 -4.76
CA TYR A 245 2.48 23.94 -3.63
C TYR A 245 2.05 24.83 -2.44
N PRO A 246 1.42 26.02 -2.59
CA PRO A 246 1.05 26.84 -1.43
C PRO A 246 0.03 26.14 -0.52
N VAL A 247 -0.83 25.31 -1.12
CA VAL A 247 -1.81 24.50 -0.36
C VAL A 247 -1.08 23.39 0.41
N VAL A 248 -0.05 22.80 -0.18
CA VAL A 248 0.78 21.77 0.47
C VAL A 248 1.58 22.36 1.62
N GLU A 249 2.14 23.56 1.46
CA GLU A 249 2.82 24.29 2.54
C GLU A 249 1.91 24.49 3.74
N LYS A 250 0.62 24.84 3.53
CA LYS A 250 -0.35 24.92 4.61
C LYS A 250 -0.50 23.59 5.36
N TRP A 251 -0.59 22.46 4.66
CA TRP A 251 -0.68 21.13 5.30
C TRP A 251 0.56 20.83 6.12
N LEU A 252 1.71 21.19 5.56
CA LEU A 252 3.00 21.06 6.20
C LEU A 252 3.06 21.91 7.48
N THR A 253 2.65 23.18 7.47
CA THR A 253 2.59 24.02 8.68
C THR A 253 1.67 23.42 9.75
N ILE A 254 0.52 22.87 9.36
CA ILE A 254 -0.40 22.19 10.30
C ILE A 254 0.29 21.01 11.00
N LEU A 255 1.05 20.19 10.25
CA LEU A 255 1.80 19.08 10.82
C LEU A 255 2.95 19.54 11.74
N ASP A 256 3.63 20.64 11.41
CA ASP A 256 4.68 21.22 12.26
C ASP A 256 4.12 21.69 13.59
N ASN A 257 2.99 22.40 13.57
CA ASN A 257 2.31 22.89 14.77
C ASN A 257 1.87 21.74 15.68
N ALA A 258 1.50 20.59 15.12
CA ALA A 258 1.20 19.37 15.87
C ALA A 258 2.45 18.59 16.34
N GLY A 259 3.66 19.08 16.03
CA GLY A 259 4.93 18.50 16.45
C GLY A 259 5.40 17.30 15.62
N PHE A 260 4.99 17.17 14.36
CA PHE A 260 5.61 16.20 13.45
C PHE A 260 6.95 16.69 12.93
N SER A 261 7.92 15.79 12.82
CA SER A 261 9.20 16.12 12.20
C SER A 261 9.09 16.02 10.69
N ARG A 262 9.55 17.04 9.96
CA ARG A 262 9.60 17.06 8.47
C ARG A 262 10.19 15.79 7.86
N LYS A 263 11.26 15.24 8.47
CA LYS A 263 11.88 13.98 8.02
C LYS A 263 10.97 12.75 8.13
N SER A 264 9.91 12.81 8.93
CA SER A 264 8.89 11.75 9.08
C SER A 264 7.62 12.01 8.27
N VAL A 265 7.61 13.06 7.44
CA VAL A 265 6.52 13.35 6.51
C VAL A 265 6.94 12.91 5.12
N PHE A 266 6.01 12.25 4.42
CA PHE A 266 6.15 11.78 3.06
C PHE A 266 5.08 12.42 2.18
N LEU A 267 5.47 13.04 1.08
CA LEU A 267 4.54 13.46 0.04
C LEU A 267 4.42 12.34 -1.00
N PHE A 268 3.23 11.74 -1.10
CA PHE A 268 2.88 10.83 -2.18
C PHE A 268 2.80 11.61 -3.48
N MET A 269 3.43 11.09 -4.52
CA MET A 269 3.32 11.67 -5.84
C MET A 269 3.33 10.61 -6.93
N ILE A 270 2.34 10.71 -7.79
CA ILE A 270 2.29 9.99 -9.04
C ILE A 270 3.27 10.59 -10.05
N TYR A 271 4.03 9.73 -10.75
CA TYR A 271 4.89 10.12 -11.87
C TYR A 271 4.70 9.16 -13.05
N ASN A 272 5.32 9.47 -14.20
CA ASN A 272 5.08 8.75 -15.45
C ASN A 272 3.59 8.82 -15.85
N TRP A 273 3.00 10.00 -15.70
CA TRP A 273 1.59 10.30 -15.94
C TRP A 273 1.47 11.63 -16.71
N ASP A 274 0.34 12.33 -16.56
CA ASP A 274 0.02 13.55 -17.31
C ASP A 274 0.90 14.77 -16.97
N PHE A 275 1.58 14.77 -15.82
CA PHE A 275 2.60 15.77 -15.50
C PHE A 275 3.96 15.39 -16.09
N LYS A 276 4.64 16.37 -16.71
CA LYS A 276 5.94 16.18 -17.36
C LYS A 276 7.05 15.92 -16.34
N PHE A 277 8.16 15.35 -16.81
CA PHE A 277 9.34 15.07 -15.97
C PHE A 277 9.87 16.33 -15.27
N GLU A 278 9.92 17.46 -15.97
CA GLU A 278 10.46 18.72 -15.48
C GLU A 278 9.61 19.25 -14.30
N GLU A 279 8.28 19.23 -14.43
CA GLU A 279 7.36 19.62 -13.37
C GLU A 279 7.47 18.70 -12.15
N MET A 280 7.64 17.40 -12.37
CA MET A 280 7.86 16.45 -11.27
C MET A 280 9.20 16.69 -10.56
N GLU A 281 10.26 17.07 -11.29
CA GLU A 281 11.54 17.48 -10.69
C GLU A 281 11.42 18.79 -9.90
N GLU A 282 10.60 19.74 -10.34
CA GLU A 282 10.29 20.94 -9.54
C GLU A 282 9.61 20.58 -8.22
N LYS A 283 8.59 19.72 -8.26
CA LYS A 283 7.93 19.21 -7.05
C LYS A 283 8.93 18.51 -6.14
N ARG A 284 9.82 17.70 -6.71
CA ARG A 284 10.87 17.00 -5.96
C ARG A 284 11.78 18.00 -5.23
N LYS A 285 12.28 19.01 -5.94
CA LYS A 285 13.11 20.09 -5.36
C LYS A 285 12.37 20.82 -4.24
N LYS A 286 11.08 21.12 -4.41
CA LYS A 286 10.25 21.72 -3.36
C LYS A 286 10.14 20.85 -2.11
N CYS A 287 9.97 19.54 -2.27
CA CYS A 287 10.01 18.62 -1.14
C CYS A 287 11.38 18.63 -0.41
N TYR A 288 12.48 18.82 -1.15
CA TYR A 288 13.81 18.93 -0.55
C TYR A 288 13.96 20.21 0.28
N GLU A 289 13.53 21.34 -0.28
CA GLU A 289 13.52 22.63 0.42
C GLU A 289 12.70 22.57 1.72
N TRP A 290 11.56 21.89 1.72
CA TRP A 290 10.75 21.68 2.93
C TRP A 290 11.28 20.60 3.89
N GLY A 291 12.34 19.87 3.50
CA GLY A 291 12.90 18.79 4.31
C GLY A 291 11.99 17.57 4.47
N VAL A 292 11.07 17.34 3.52
CA VAL A 292 10.12 16.20 3.54
C VAL A 292 10.50 15.11 2.55
N GLN A 293 10.28 13.86 2.94
CA GLN A 293 10.52 12.72 2.07
C GLN A 293 9.41 12.60 1.01
N ILE A 294 9.67 11.80 -0.02
CA ILE A 294 8.75 11.52 -1.12
C ILE A 294 8.40 10.04 -1.14
N ALA A 295 7.12 9.73 -1.32
CA ALA A 295 6.66 8.40 -1.67
C ALA A 295 6.25 8.38 -3.17
N ASP A 296 7.20 8.02 -4.04
CA ASP A 296 6.95 7.99 -5.49
C ASP A 296 6.11 6.78 -5.90
N CYS A 297 5.03 7.03 -6.64
CA CYS A 297 4.19 5.98 -7.22
C CYS A 297 4.23 6.08 -8.74
N ARG A 298 4.80 5.08 -9.40
CA ARG A 298 4.80 5.04 -10.86
C ARG A 298 3.41 4.71 -11.36
N PHE A 299 2.85 5.58 -12.19
CA PHE A 299 1.59 5.32 -12.85
C PHE A 299 1.69 4.07 -13.74
N ARG A 300 0.64 3.25 -13.63
CA ARG A 300 0.41 2.05 -14.42
C ARG A 300 -1.08 2.04 -14.77
N PRO A 301 -1.45 1.99 -16.06
CA PRO A 301 -2.84 1.93 -16.46
C PRO A 301 -3.57 0.77 -15.79
N LEU A 302 -4.80 1.00 -15.36
CA LEU A 302 -5.60 0.00 -14.64
C LEU A 302 -5.91 -1.24 -15.50
N ASN A 303 -5.80 -1.15 -16.83
CA ASN A 303 -6.02 -2.24 -17.77
C ASN A 303 -4.72 -2.83 -18.35
N GLN A 304 -3.54 -2.40 -17.88
CA GLN A 304 -2.28 -2.95 -18.37
C GLN A 304 -2.04 -4.36 -17.82
N LEU A 305 -1.69 -5.31 -18.70
CA LEU A 305 -1.55 -6.72 -18.34
C LEU A 305 -0.11 -7.18 -18.07
N PHE A 306 0.87 -6.30 -18.25
CA PHE A 306 2.29 -6.59 -18.02
C PHE A 306 3.01 -5.41 -17.37
N ASP A 307 4.05 -5.68 -16.59
CA ASP A 307 4.99 -4.68 -16.09
C ASP A 307 6.36 -5.32 -15.86
N ARG A 308 7.22 -5.25 -16.88
CA ARG A 308 8.57 -5.84 -16.85
C ARG A 308 9.64 -4.81 -16.48
N TYR A 309 9.27 -3.77 -15.73
CA TYR A 309 10.21 -2.70 -15.37
C TYR A 309 11.46 -3.20 -14.66
N ASN A 310 12.61 -2.77 -15.17
CA ASN A 310 13.91 -3.01 -14.62
C ASN A 310 14.75 -1.73 -14.69
N GLY A 311 15.05 -1.16 -13.52
CA GLY A 311 15.81 0.08 -13.39
C GLY A 311 17.27 0.02 -13.87
N ARG A 312 17.76 -1.13 -14.36
CA ARG A 312 19.18 -1.34 -14.71
C ARG A 312 19.47 -1.49 -16.20
N ILE A 313 18.47 -1.77 -17.02
CA ILE A 313 18.61 -1.99 -18.47
C ILE A 313 17.83 -0.91 -19.20
N LYS A 314 18.14 -0.61 -20.47
CA LYS A 314 17.30 0.29 -21.30
C LYS A 314 16.01 -0.43 -21.68
N GLN A 315 14.88 0.27 -21.65
CA GLN A 315 13.56 -0.33 -21.92
C GLN A 315 12.67 0.61 -22.75
N THR A 316 11.56 0.08 -23.25
CA THR A 316 10.58 0.80 -24.07
C THR A 316 9.15 0.51 -23.61
N ASN A 317 8.16 1.05 -24.34
CA ASN A 317 6.74 0.78 -24.10
C ASN A 317 6.33 -0.69 -24.28
N ILE A 318 7.17 -1.52 -24.91
CA ILE A 318 6.96 -2.98 -25.01
C ILE A 318 7.17 -3.66 -23.65
N ASP A 319 8.03 -3.10 -22.78
CA ASP A 319 8.41 -3.71 -21.51
C ASP A 319 7.50 -3.31 -20.36
N TYR A 320 7.12 -2.03 -20.31
CA TYR A 320 6.22 -1.46 -19.31
C TYR A 320 5.62 -0.16 -19.84
N PHE A 321 4.62 0.39 -19.14
CA PHE A 321 4.00 1.64 -19.60
C PHE A 321 4.91 2.85 -19.37
N ILE A 322 5.20 3.57 -20.45
CA ILE A 322 5.87 4.87 -20.44
C ILE A 322 4.87 5.88 -21.01
N HIS A 323 4.47 6.86 -20.21
CA HIS A 323 3.52 7.87 -20.64
C HIS A 323 4.08 8.68 -21.83
N LYS A 324 3.20 9.18 -22.71
CA LYS A 324 3.61 9.94 -23.91
C LYS A 324 4.48 11.18 -23.64
N TYR A 325 4.45 11.71 -22.42
CA TYR A 325 5.27 12.84 -21.98
C TYR A 325 6.58 12.43 -21.31
N TRP A 326 6.88 11.13 -21.29
CA TRP A 326 8.00 10.56 -20.58
C TRP A 326 8.83 9.67 -21.50
N THR A 327 10.09 9.52 -21.13
CA THR A 327 11.00 8.52 -21.68
C THR A 327 11.41 7.54 -20.59
N ASP A 328 11.90 6.36 -21.00
CA ASP A 328 12.46 5.38 -20.06
C ASP A 328 13.55 5.99 -19.16
N TYR A 329 14.41 6.82 -19.76
CA TYR A 329 15.44 7.56 -19.05
C TYR A 329 14.85 8.48 -17.98
N GLN A 330 13.83 9.27 -18.30
CA GLN A 330 13.19 10.19 -17.34
C GLN A 330 12.50 9.43 -16.20
N VAL A 331 11.78 8.34 -16.48
CA VAL A 331 11.15 7.48 -15.45
C VAL A 331 12.20 6.99 -14.44
N LYS A 332 13.34 6.48 -14.95
CA LYS A 332 14.43 5.96 -14.12
C LYS A 332 15.16 7.07 -13.38
N ARG A 333 15.43 8.19 -14.05
CA ARG A 333 16.09 9.36 -13.47
C ARG A 333 15.28 9.95 -12.33
N PHE A 334 13.97 10.12 -12.49
CA PHE A 334 13.10 10.64 -11.45
C PHE A 334 13.16 9.78 -10.18
N ARG A 335 12.96 8.45 -10.34
CA ARG A 335 13.04 7.50 -9.22
C ARG A 335 14.41 7.49 -8.54
N LYS A 336 15.50 7.65 -9.32
CA LYS A 336 16.86 7.80 -8.78
C LYS A 336 16.99 9.07 -7.94
N ASN A 337 16.53 10.21 -8.47
CA ASN A 337 16.59 11.50 -7.79
C ASN A 337 15.77 11.52 -6.50
N VAL A 338 14.57 10.94 -6.50
CA VAL A 338 13.74 10.76 -5.30
C VAL A 338 14.46 9.92 -4.25
N ARG A 339 15.08 8.80 -4.64
CA ARG A 339 15.85 7.96 -3.69
C ARG A 339 16.99 8.73 -3.04
N LEU A 340 17.78 9.42 -3.86
CA LEU A 340 18.91 10.24 -3.41
C LEU A 340 18.46 11.28 -2.38
N GLN A 341 17.45 12.08 -2.72
CA GLN A 341 16.88 13.07 -1.82
C GLN A 341 16.36 12.46 -0.52
N ASN A 342 15.63 11.35 -0.59
CA ASN A 342 15.09 10.71 0.61
C ASN A 342 16.20 10.22 1.54
N ILE A 343 17.35 9.80 1.00
CA ILE A 343 18.54 9.45 1.79
C ILE A 343 19.10 10.72 2.46
N CYS A 344 19.30 11.79 1.69
CA CYS A 344 19.76 13.09 2.21
C CYS A 344 18.89 13.57 3.37
N ILE A 345 17.56 13.60 3.20
CA ILE A 345 16.62 14.06 4.23
C ILE A 345 16.62 13.14 5.44
N ARG A 346 16.61 11.82 5.23
CA ARG A 346 16.55 10.85 6.33
C ARG A 346 17.79 10.90 7.22
N TYR A 347 18.96 11.11 6.62
CA TYR A 347 20.24 11.09 7.32
C TYR A 347 20.81 12.49 7.57
N ASN A 348 20.07 13.54 7.21
CA ASN A 348 20.49 14.94 7.31
C ASN A 348 21.84 15.22 6.60
N ILE A 349 21.98 14.71 5.38
CA ILE A 349 23.19 14.82 4.56
C ILE A 349 22.92 15.86 3.46
N PRO A 350 23.74 16.93 3.35
CA PRO A 350 23.65 17.87 2.23
C PRO A 350 23.79 17.15 0.88
N ILE A 351 23.08 17.61 -0.14
CA ILE A 351 22.97 16.90 -1.43
C ILE A 351 24.33 16.76 -2.14
N GLU A 352 25.21 17.74 -1.98
CA GLU A 352 26.61 17.77 -2.44
C GLU A 352 27.48 16.68 -1.79
N ASN A 353 27.10 16.26 -0.57
CA ASN A 353 27.79 15.23 0.21
C ASN A 353 27.17 13.84 -0.01
N TYR A 354 26.16 13.72 -0.87
CA TYR A 354 25.64 12.41 -1.23
C TYR A 354 26.70 11.58 -1.95
N ARG A 355 26.78 10.30 -1.56
CA ARG A 355 27.65 9.28 -2.13
C ARG A 355 26.84 8.00 -2.32
N LYS A 356 27.07 7.26 -3.40
CA LYS A 356 26.24 6.09 -3.78
C LYS A 356 26.32 4.96 -2.74
N GLU A 357 27.43 4.90 -2.01
CA GLU A 357 27.73 3.99 -0.92
C GLU A 357 26.69 4.10 0.22
N LEU A 358 26.10 5.29 0.39
CA LEU A 358 25.05 5.56 1.39
C LEU A 358 23.74 4.80 1.12
N GLU A 359 23.52 4.31 -0.11
CA GLU A 359 22.33 3.53 -0.43
C GLU A 359 22.35 2.12 0.22
N GLY A 360 23.52 1.63 0.64
CA GLY A 360 23.70 0.32 1.27
C GLY A 360 23.76 0.33 2.80
N THR A 361 24.00 1.48 3.42
CA THR A 361 24.16 1.59 4.87
C THR A 361 22.81 1.56 5.59
N ARG A 362 22.48 0.43 6.23
CA ARG A 362 21.41 0.37 7.24
C ARG A 362 21.88 1.07 8.50
N SER A 363 21.41 2.30 8.75
CA SER A 363 21.28 2.94 10.07
C SER A 363 22.22 2.41 11.17
N SER A 364 23.52 2.65 11.05
CA SER A 364 24.34 2.90 12.23
C SER A 364 24.76 4.36 12.15
N SER A 365 24.06 5.21 12.90
CA SER A 365 24.34 6.64 13.03
C SER A 365 25.81 6.92 13.32
N LYS A 366 26.53 6.00 13.99
CA LYS A 366 27.97 6.10 14.24
C LYS A 366 28.85 6.12 12.97
N LYS A 367 28.59 5.29 11.94
CA LYS A 367 29.45 5.24 10.73
C LYS A 367 29.26 6.43 9.79
N LEU A 368 28.12 7.12 9.86
CA LEU A 368 27.80 8.24 8.97
C LEU A 368 28.36 9.57 9.51
N VAL A 369 28.47 9.71 10.83
CA VAL A 369 29.13 10.86 11.47
C VAL A 369 30.64 10.84 11.22
N GLU A 370 31.28 9.66 11.26
CA GLU A 370 32.72 9.51 10.96
C GLU A 370 33.08 9.92 9.52
N PHE A 371 32.20 9.67 8.54
CA PHE A 371 32.42 10.13 7.16
C PHE A 371 32.24 11.66 7.00
N GLY A 372 31.39 12.29 7.81
CA GLY A 372 31.19 13.75 7.79
C GLY A 372 32.32 14.51 8.49
N SER A 373 32.94 13.93 9.52
CA SER A 373 34.08 14.53 10.24
C SER A 373 35.44 14.29 9.57
N MET A 374 35.51 13.44 8.54
CA MET A 374 36.74 13.19 7.78
C MET A 374 36.95 14.18 6.62
N VAL A 375 36.01 15.09 6.38
CA VAL A 375 36.05 16.04 5.24
C VAL A 375 35.76 17.48 5.70
N SER A 376 35.90 17.78 6.99
CA SER A 376 35.89 19.15 7.54
C SER A 376 37.30 19.71 7.62
#